data_AF-A0A7V3LGI9-F1
#
_entry.id   AF-A0A7V3LGI9-F1
#
_cell.length_a   1.000
_cell.length_b   1.000
_cell.length_c   1.000
_cell.angle_alpha   90.00
_cell.angle_beta   90.00
_cell.angle_gamma   90.00
#
_symmetry.space_group_name_H-M   'P 1'
#
loop_
_entity.id
_entity.type
_entity.pdbx_description
1 polymer ?
#
loop_
_entity_poly.entity_id
_entity_poly.type
_entity_poly.pdbx_seq_one_letter_code
_entity_poly.pdbx_strand_id
1 'polypeptide(L)'
;MRKLSFCALLSLCLLVLLGAVACGSASNEQAAAASATPQAVLTSMMEKTEKISSATGSFDVSLAFDLDSSQVPAEVAALLTKPMAISGSFAQAQESKALELALKLSIGGEEMKVGLKSLGDQFWVSMLDQ
;
A
#
# COMPACT_ATOMS: atom_id res chain seq x y z
N MET A 1 5.06 18.04 20.99
CA MET A 1 4.75 16.60 21.14
C MET A 1 3.81 16.07 20.05
N ARG A 2 2.69 16.75 19.71
CA ARG A 2 1.78 16.33 18.60
C ARG A 2 2.45 16.17 17.22
N LYS A 3 3.45 16.99 16.88
CA LYS A 3 4.16 16.92 15.60
C LYS A 3 5.13 15.73 15.48
N LEU A 4 5.62 15.21 16.62
CA LEU A 4 6.53 14.05 16.66
C LEU A 4 5.78 12.73 16.45
N SER A 5 4.56 12.60 16.98
CA SER A 5 3.70 11.43 16.71
C SER A 5 3.29 11.32 15.24
N PHE A 6 3.08 12.46 14.56
CA PHE A 6 2.67 12.44 13.15
C PHE A 6 3.79 11.96 12.22
N CYS A 7 5.03 12.36 12.47
CA CYS A 7 6.19 11.86 11.73
C CYS A 7 6.43 10.36 11.96
N ALA A 8 6.26 9.87 13.19
CA ALA A 8 6.42 8.45 13.48
C ALA A 8 5.34 7.59 12.78
N LEU A 9 4.10 8.07 12.74
CA LEU A 9 3.00 7.38 12.06
C LEU A 9 3.19 7.37 10.54
N LEU A 10 3.68 8.48 9.97
CA LEU A 10 3.98 8.62 8.54
C LEU A 10 5.12 7.68 8.11
N SER A 11 6.19 7.58 8.91
CA SER A 11 7.28 6.63 8.64
C SER A 11 6.84 5.17 8.74
N LEU A 12 5.95 4.84 9.69
CA LEU A 12 5.40 3.50 9.82
C LEU A 12 4.50 3.13 8.62
N CYS A 13 3.70 4.07 8.14
CA CYS A 13 2.85 3.88 6.95
C CYS A 13 3.68 3.66 5.68
N LEU A 14 4.78 4.39 5.53
CA LEU A 14 5.69 4.26 4.39
C LEU A 14 6.37 2.88 4.33
N LEU A 15 6.71 2.32 5.50
CA LEU A 15 7.29 0.99 5.64
C LEU A 15 6.33 -0.15 5.23
N VAL A 16 5.03 0.03 5.45
CA VAL A 16 4.01 -0.97 5.08
C VAL A 16 3.71 -0.94 3.58
N LEU A 17 3.74 0.25 2.95
CA LEU A 17 3.47 0.42 1.52
C LEU A 17 4.59 -0.15 0.62
N LEU A 18 5.84 -0.15 1.09
CA LEU A 18 6.96 -0.81 0.39
C LEU A 18 6.83 -2.34 0.32
N GLY A 19 5.94 -2.95 1.12
CA GLY A 19 5.70 -4.40 1.13
C GLY A 19 4.61 -4.88 0.15
N ALA A 20 3.82 -3.98 -0.45
CA ALA A 20 2.65 -4.34 -1.27
C ALA A 20 2.90 -4.28 -2.79
N VAL A 21 4.10 -3.87 -3.21
CA VAL A 21 4.48 -3.65 -4.62
C VAL A 21 4.93 -4.93 -5.34
N ALA A 22 4.23 -6.07 -5.14
CA ALA A 22 4.61 -7.35 -5.77
C ALA A 22 3.43 -8.16 -6.37
N CYS A 23 2.29 -7.51 -6.65
CA CYS A 23 1.19 -8.08 -7.44
C CYS A 23 0.74 -7.00 -8.44
N GLY A 24 0.97 -7.00 -9.75
CA GLY A 24 1.31 -8.06 -10.70
C GLY A 24 0.29 -8.01 -11.85
N SER A 25 0.61 -7.36 -12.97
CA SER A 25 -0.16 -7.47 -14.22
C SER A 25 0.46 -8.53 -15.13
N ALA A 26 -0.42 -9.33 -15.72
CA ALA A 26 -0.14 -10.54 -16.47
C ALA A 26 0.74 -10.32 -17.71
N SER A 27 1.74 -11.19 -17.87
CA SER A 27 2.28 -11.56 -19.17
C SER A 27 2.54 -13.07 -19.15
N ASN A 28 1.93 -13.72 -20.13
CA ASN A 28 1.80 -15.15 -20.29
C ASN A 28 3.11 -15.72 -20.85
N GLU A 29 4.07 -16.03 -19.98
CA GLU A 29 5.15 -16.98 -20.28
C GLU A 29 5.21 -18.03 -19.17
N GLN A 30 4.28 -18.97 -19.27
CA GLN A 30 4.37 -20.28 -18.64
C GLN A 30 5.52 -21.06 -19.30
N ALA A 31 6.77 -20.75 -18.96
CA ALA A 31 7.87 -21.67 -19.14
C ALA A 31 7.87 -22.63 -17.94
N ALA A 32 7.55 -23.89 -18.20
CA ALA A 32 7.49 -24.97 -17.24
C ALA A 32 8.80 -25.08 -16.42
N ALA A 33 8.82 -24.53 -15.21
CA ALA A 33 9.79 -24.88 -14.19
C ALA A 33 9.19 -26.02 -13.37
N ALA A 34 9.76 -27.21 -13.52
CA ALA A 34 9.48 -28.38 -12.71
C ALA A 34 9.36 -28.00 -11.23
N SER A 35 8.19 -28.27 -10.64
CA SER A 35 7.96 -28.42 -9.20
C SER A 35 8.77 -27.50 -8.28
N ALA A 36 8.82 -26.19 -8.57
CA ALA A 36 9.48 -25.25 -7.66
C ALA A 36 8.71 -25.28 -6.33
N THR A 37 9.39 -25.63 -5.25
CA THR A 37 8.79 -25.58 -3.91
C THR A 37 8.35 -24.13 -3.62
N PRO A 38 7.31 -23.90 -2.80
CA PRO A 38 6.89 -22.55 -2.44
C PRO A 38 8.04 -21.67 -1.94
N GLN A 39 9.00 -22.27 -1.23
CA GLN A 39 10.22 -21.60 -0.79
C GLN A 39 11.10 -21.13 -1.96
N ALA A 40 11.32 -21.97 -2.98
CA ALA A 40 12.14 -21.61 -4.15
C ALA A 40 11.50 -20.46 -4.96
N VAL A 41 10.17 -20.43 -5.05
CA VAL A 41 9.43 -19.34 -5.70
C VAL A 41 9.62 -18.03 -4.92
N LEU A 42 9.47 -18.06 -3.59
CA LEU A 42 9.65 -16.88 -2.74
C LEU A 42 11.09 -16.35 -2.79
N THR A 43 12.09 -17.23 -2.71
CA THR A 43 13.50 -16.83 -2.83
C THR A 43 13.78 -16.18 -4.18
N SER A 44 13.30 -16.76 -5.28
CA SER A 44 13.48 -16.17 -6.61
C SER A 44 12.77 -14.82 -6.77
N MET A 45 11.60 -14.66 -6.15
CA MET A 45 10.90 -13.36 -6.13
C MET A 45 11.68 -12.31 -5.33
N MET A 46 12.27 -12.67 -4.20
CA MET A 46 13.10 -11.75 -3.41
C MET A 46 14.33 -11.28 -4.20
N GLU A 47 15.07 -12.21 -4.81
CA GLU A 47 16.26 -11.89 -5.62
C GLU A 47 15.93 -11.00 -6.83
N LYS A 48 14.74 -11.17 -7.42
CA LYS A 48 14.27 -10.32 -8.52
C LYS A 48 13.83 -8.95 -8.02
N THR A 49 13.25 -8.86 -6.82
CA THR A 49 12.79 -7.59 -6.22
C THR A 49 13.94 -6.65 -5.92
N GLU A 50 15.10 -7.17 -5.48
CA GLU A 50 16.31 -6.36 -5.24
C GLU A 50 16.86 -5.67 -6.50
N LYS A 51 16.50 -6.16 -7.69
CA LYS A 51 17.01 -5.68 -8.98
C LYS A 51 16.00 -4.83 -9.76
N ILE A 52 14.88 -4.43 -9.15
CA ILE A 52 13.85 -3.65 -9.84
C ILE A 52 14.30 -2.20 -10.01
N SER A 53 14.57 -1.81 -11.26
CA SER A 53 14.90 -0.42 -11.64
C SER A 53 13.65 0.47 -11.73
N SER A 54 12.49 -0.10 -12.02
CA SER A 54 11.21 0.59 -12.03
C SER A 54 10.06 -0.37 -11.71
N ALA A 55 9.08 0.10 -10.95
CA ALA A 55 7.92 -0.69 -10.55
C ALA A 55 6.64 0.12 -10.71
N THR A 56 5.60 -0.49 -11.27
CA THR A 56 4.24 0.05 -11.26
C THR A 56 3.29 -1.01 -10.73
N GLY A 57 2.31 -0.62 -9.94
CA GLY A 57 1.30 -1.56 -9.49
C GLY A 57 0.14 -0.88 -8.80
N SER A 58 -0.85 -1.69 -8.49
CA SER A 58 -2.05 -1.29 -7.76
C SER A 58 -2.33 -2.28 -6.65
N PHE A 59 -2.89 -1.79 -5.56
CA PHE A 59 -3.31 -2.62 -4.44
C PHE A 59 -4.71 -2.23 -4.01
N ASP A 60 -5.44 -3.20 -3.47
CA ASP A 60 -6.73 -3.01 -2.84
C ASP A 60 -6.75 -3.90 -1.59
N VAL A 61 -6.93 -3.27 -0.44
CA VAL A 61 -6.96 -3.92 0.88
C VAL A 61 -8.26 -3.54 1.55
N SER A 62 -9.10 -4.53 1.82
CA SER A 62 -10.34 -4.36 2.58
C SER A 62 -10.21 -5.07 3.92
N LEU A 63 -10.45 -4.33 4.99
CA LEU A 63 -10.40 -4.79 6.38
C LEU A 63 -11.82 -4.73 6.96
N ALA A 64 -12.38 -5.91 7.25
CA ALA A 64 -13.64 -6.06 7.97
C ALA A 64 -13.36 -6.62 9.36
N PHE A 65 -13.93 -5.98 10.39
CA PHE A 65 -13.80 -6.40 11.77
C PHE A 65 -15.12 -7.03 12.23
N ASP A 66 -15.07 -8.31 12.58
CA ASP A 66 -16.18 -9.00 13.25
C ASP A 66 -15.94 -8.90 14.76
N LEU A 67 -16.45 -7.82 15.36
CA LEU A 67 -16.26 -7.54 16.78
C LEU A 67 -17.58 -7.68 17.53
N ASP A 68 -17.53 -8.32 18.69
CA ASP A 68 -18.65 -8.34 19.62
C ASP A 68 -18.93 -6.93 20.12
N SER A 69 -20.04 -6.37 19.64
CA SER A 69 -20.52 -5.01 19.96
C SER A 69 -20.73 -4.75 21.46
N SER A 70 -20.81 -5.80 22.31
CA SER A 70 -20.89 -5.65 23.77
C SER A 70 -19.57 -5.23 24.42
N GLN A 71 -18.44 -5.43 23.74
CA GLN A 71 -17.08 -5.17 24.23
C GLN A 71 -16.45 -3.90 23.63
N VAL A 72 -17.14 -3.22 22.71
CA VAL A 72 -16.60 -2.06 21.98
C VAL A 72 -17.26 -0.77 22.49
N PRO A 73 -16.48 0.23 22.94
CA PRO A 73 -17.02 1.54 23.28
C PRO A 73 -17.83 2.12 22.12
N ALA A 74 -18.98 2.73 22.42
CA ALA A 74 -19.94 3.19 21.41
C ALA A 74 -19.33 4.16 20.36
N GLU A 75 -18.34 4.95 20.79
CA GLU A 75 -17.58 5.89 19.95
C GLU A 75 -16.73 5.19 18.88
N VAL A 76 -16.26 3.96 19.16
CA VAL A 76 -15.41 3.17 18.26
C VAL A 76 -16.23 2.20 17.42
N ALA A 77 -17.36 1.72 17.95
CA ALA A 77 -18.29 0.84 17.23
C ALA A 77 -18.82 1.48 15.93
N ALA A 78 -19.07 2.79 15.92
CA ALA A 78 -19.52 3.51 14.73
C ALA A 78 -18.49 3.53 13.58
N LEU A 79 -17.19 3.43 13.90
CA LEU A 79 -16.11 3.43 12.91
C LEU A 79 -15.79 2.03 12.39
N LEU A 80 -16.00 1.00 13.21
CA LEU A 80 -15.65 -0.40 12.89
C LEU A 80 -16.81 -1.21 12.29
N THR A 81 -18.04 -0.69 12.33
CA THR A 81 -19.22 -1.31 11.70
C THR A 81 -19.21 -1.26 10.18
N LYS A 82 -18.39 -0.37 9.59
CA LYS A 82 -18.19 -0.30 8.13
C LYS A 82 -16.79 -0.81 7.77
N PRO A 83 -16.65 -1.59 6.69
CA PRO A 83 -15.35 -2.02 6.20
C PRO A 83 -14.45 -0.82 5.94
N MET A 84 -13.20 -0.91 6.40
CA MET A 84 -12.17 0.04 6.03
C MET A 84 -11.50 -0.45 4.75
N ALA A 85 -11.37 0.42 3.76
CA ALA A 85 -10.73 0.07 2.50
C ALA A 85 -9.55 1.00 2.24
N ILE A 86 -8.44 0.42 1.78
CA ILE A 86 -7.27 1.15 1.31
C ILE A 86 -6.96 0.63 -0.08
N SER A 87 -7.12 1.47 -1.08
CA SER A 87 -6.71 1.15 -2.45
C SER A 87 -5.78 2.21 -2.99
N GLY A 88 -4.97 1.83 -3.96
CA GLY A 88 -4.04 2.77 -4.54
C GLY A 88 -3.22 2.21 -5.67
N SER A 89 -2.48 3.10 -6.31
CA SER A 89 -1.50 2.76 -7.32
C SER A 89 -0.18 3.45 -7.01
N PHE A 90 0.91 2.81 -7.42
CA PHE A 90 2.24 3.35 -7.31
C PHE A 90 2.97 3.22 -8.65
N ALA A 91 3.87 4.16 -8.90
CA ALA A 91 4.88 4.09 -9.95
C ALA A 91 6.20 4.59 -9.36
N GLN A 92 7.27 3.82 -9.52
CA GLN A 92 8.59 4.16 -9.04
C GLN A 92 9.61 3.94 -10.16
N ALA A 93 10.57 4.86 -10.29
CA ALA A 93 11.73 4.70 -11.14
C ALA A 93 12.99 5.09 -10.36
N GLN A 94 13.91 4.15 -10.20
CA GLN A 94 15.12 4.30 -9.40
C GLN A 94 16.12 5.27 -10.04
N GLU A 95 16.28 5.21 -11.37
CA GLU A 95 17.23 6.06 -12.11
C GLU A 95 16.90 7.55 -11.99
N SER A 96 15.62 7.92 -12.09
CA SER A 96 15.15 9.29 -11.96
C SER A 96 14.80 9.70 -10.52
N LYS A 97 14.92 8.79 -9.55
CA LYS A 97 14.41 8.95 -8.17
C LYS A 97 12.98 9.49 -8.16
N ALA A 98 12.16 8.99 -9.07
CA ALA A 98 10.77 9.39 -9.21
C ALA A 98 9.85 8.40 -8.49
N LEU A 99 8.86 8.93 -7.78
CA LEU A 99 7.79 8.17 -7.14
C LEU A 99 6.47 8.87 -7.41
N GLU A 100 5.45 8.12 -7.77
CA GLU A 100 4.07 8.57 -7.82
C GLU A 100 3.21 7.57 -7.07
N LEU A 101 2.37 8.08 -6.17
CA LEU A 101 1.49 7.31 -5.31
C LEU A 101 0.12 7.98 -5.35
N ALA A 102 -0.91 7.22 -5.65
CA ALA A 102 -2.31 7.63 -5.52
C ALA A 102 -2.98 6.69 -4.54
N LEU A 103 -3.51 7.23 -3.45
CA LEU A 103 -4.12 6.50 -2.36
C LEU A 103 -5.59 6.92 -2.22
N LYS A 104 -6.45 5.94 -1.96
CA LYS A 104 -7.85 6.11 -1.59
C LYS A 104 -8.08 5.34 -0.29
N LEU A 105 -8.45 6.05 0.75
CA LEU A 105 -8.75 5.53 2.07
C LEU A 105 -10.24 5.69 2.34
N SER A 106 -10.90 4.64 2.83
CA SER A 106 -12.29 4.67 3.28
C SER A 106 -12.34 4.24 4.74
N ILE A 107 -12.85 5.11 5.62
CA ILE A 107 -13.03 4.86 7.05
C ILE A 107 -14.42 5.34 7.45
N GLY A 108 -15.22 4.49 8.10
CA GLY A 108 -16.57 4.88 8.53
C GLY A 108 -17.53 5.25 7.38
N GLY A 109 -17.19 4.89 6.14
CA GLY A 109 -17.91 5.27 4.94
C GLY A 109 -17.57 6.66 4.40
N GLU A 110 -16.61 7.37 5.00
CA GLU A 110 -16.03 8.58 4.42
C GLU A 110 -14.79 8.22 3.60
N GLU A 111 -14.67 8.83 2.41
CA GLU A 111 -13.53 8.60 1.51
C GLU A 111 -12.55 9.77 1.56
N MET A 112 -11.26 9.46 1.56
CA MET A 112 -10.17 10.41 1.46
C MET A 112 -9.22 9.97 0.35
N LYS A 113 -8.88 10.89 -0.56
CA LYS A 113 -7.95 10.63 -1.65
C LYS A 113 -6.68 11.46 -1.44
N VAL A 114 -5.53 10.80 -1.52
CA VAL A 114 -4.22 11.42 -1.34
C VAL A 114 -3.33 11.08 -2.54
N GLY A 115 -2.87 12.11 -3.24
CA GLY A 115 -1.85 12.00 -4.27
C GLY A 115 -0.50 12.41 -3.71
N LEU A 116 0.55 11.69 -4.06
CA LEU A 116 1.90 11.92 -3.57
C LEU A 116 2.87 11.70 -4.72
N LYS A 117 3.73 12.68 -4.98
CA LYS A 117 4.74 12.59 -6.04
C LYS A 117 6.10 13.02 -5.47
N SER A 118 7.16 12.36 -5.91
CA SER A 118 8.53 12.79 -5.67
C SER A 118 9.34 12.73 -6.96
N LEU A 119 10.30 13.63 -7.09
CA LEU A 119 11.28 13.64 -8.17
C LEU A 119 12.60 14.20 -7.63
N GLY A 120 13.65 13.37 -7.59
CA GLY A 120 14.90 13.75 -6.94
C GLY A 120 14.66 14.05 -5.45
N ASP A 121 14.99 15.27 -5.02
CA ASP A 121 14.83 15.73 -3.64
C ASP A 121 13.54 16.54 -3.41
N GLN A 122 12.67 16.63 -4.43
CA GLN A 122 11.40 17.33 -4.36
C GLN A 122 10.25 16.38 -4.09
N PHE A 123 9.26 16.86 -3.32
CA PHE A 123 8.11 16.08 -2.90
C PHE A 123 6.85 16.94 -2.87
N TRP A 124 5.75 16.39 -3.37
CA TRP A 124 4.44 17.04 -3.43
C TRP A 124 3.38 16.12 -2.85
N VAL A 125 2.46 16.72 -2.10
CA VAL A 125 1.26 16.04 -1.59
C VAL A 125 0.05 16.82 -2.08
N SER A 126 -0.90 16.11 -2.65
CA SER A 126 -2.23 16.61 -2.96
C SER A 126 -3.23 15.89 -2.09
N MET A 127 -4.00 16.62 -1.29
CA MET A 127 -5.29 16.12 -0.86
C MET A 127 -6.22 16.34 -2.04
N LEU A 128 -6.66 15.24 -2.66
CA LEU A 128 -7.60 15.30 -3.75
C LEU A 128 -8.96 15.49 -3.08
N ASP A 129 -9.47 16.73 -3.10
CA ASP A 129 -10.75 17.08 -2.48
C ASP A 129 -11.85 16.12 -2.92
N GLN A 130 -12.76 15.85 -1.97
CA GLN A 130 -13.89 14.91 -2.09
C GLN A 130 -14.83 15.28 -3.25
#